data_AF-A0A9E2AUZ3-F1
#
_entry.id   AF-A0A9E2AUZ3-F1
#
_cell.length_a   1.000
_cell.length_b   1.000
_cell.length_c   1.000
_cell.angle_alpha   90.00
_cell.angle_beta   90.00
_cell.angle_gamma   90.00
#
_symmetry.space_group_name_H-M   'P 1'
#
loop_
_entity.id
_entity.type
_entity.pdbx_description
1 polymer ?
#
loop_
_entity_poly.entity_id
_entity_poly.type
_entity_poly.pdbx_seq_one_letter_code
_entity_poly.pdbx_strand_id
1 'polypeptide(L)'
;VANIWMAIILLGIGKSDRIDHWLKADNSSIETLKAKVTAHTEKITRVTTLHDYIIMLCLAFFAVGLSHYLAYHFSGFLENTFEVIRNKEKALSSLGSKFLWMVVFATTAGILLSFTKAKNYEGAGASKIGGLFIYILVATIGMKMDLGRFLENPGLIAVGIIWISIHAGLLILVAKIIKAPFFFLAVGSQANVGGAASAPIVAAEFHPSLTSVGILLAVLGYVVGTAGAYICGLLMEVAANV
;
A
#
# COMPACT_ATOMS: atom_id res chain seq x y z
N VAL A 1 -7.16 15.35 3.79
CA VAL A 1 -5.76 15.69 4.20
C VAL A 1 -4.75 14.61 3.82
N ALA A 2 -5.00 13.32 4.10
CA ALA A 2 -4.14 12.20 3.69
C ALA A 2 -3.71 12.22 2.21
N ASN A 3 -4.65 12.47 1.29
CA ASN A 3 -4.34 12.56 -0.15
C ASN A 3 -3.43 13.75 -0.52
N ILE A 4 -3.48 14.85 0.25
CA ILE A 4 -2.56 15.99 0.06
C ILE A 4 -1.13 15.55 0.43
N TRP A 5 -0.99 14.81 1.53
CA TRP A 5 0.29 14.24 1.93
C TRP A 5 0.84 13.23 0.92
N MET A 6 -0.02 12.39 0.35
CA MET A 6 0.35 11.50 -0.75
C MET A 6 0.89 12.30 -1.95
N ALA A 7 0.22 13.39 -2.34
CA ALA A 7 0.71 14.26 -3.42
C ALA A 7 2.10 14.85 -3.10
N ILE A 8 2.33 15.30 -1.87
CA ILE A 8 3.64 15.79 -1.43
C ILE A 8 4.71 14.68 -1.51
N ILE A 9 4.38 13.47 -1.07
CA ILE A 9 5.28 12.32 -1.17
C ILE A 9 5.60 12.03 -2.64
N LEU A 10 4.60 11.93 -3.52
CA LEU A 10 4.80 11.66 -4.95
C LEU A 10 5.70 12.70 -5.61
N LEU A 11 5.51 13.99 -5.30
CA LEU A 11 6.41 15.06 -5.75
C LEU A 11 7.85 14.90 -5.22
N GLY A 12 8.00 14.34 -4.02
CA GLY A 12 9.30 14.02 -3.42
C GLY A 12 10.02 12.86 -4.09
N ILE A 13 9.30 11.90 -4.69
CA ILE A 13 9.90 10.71 -5.33
C ILE A 13 10.81 11.11 -6.48
N GLY A 14 10.42 12.08 -7.31
CA GLY A 14 11.27 12.60 -8.37
C GLY A 14 12.55 13.30 -7.89
N LYS A 15 12.71 13.50 -6.58
CA LYS A 15 13.90 14.07 -5.93
C LYS A 15 14.47 13.13 -4.86
N SER A 16 14.18 11.83 -4.94
CA SER A 16 14.56 10.82 -3.94
C SER A 16 16.04 10.91 -3.56
N ASP A 17 16.94 11.01 -4.53
CA ASP A 17 18.40 11.01 -4.27
C ASP A 17 18.84 12.22 -3.45
N ARG A 18 18.23 13.38 -3.72
CA ARG A 18 18.50 14.61 -2.96
C ARG A 18 17.96 14.50 -1.54
N ILE A 19 16.80 13.89 -1.36
CA ILE A 19 16.20 13.66 -0.04
C ILE A 19 17.03 12.64 0.73
N ASP A 20 17.46 11.55 0.10
CA ASP A 20 18.32 10.52 0.69
C ASP A 20 19.68 11.09 1.11
N HIS A 21 20.29 11.93 0.26
CA HIS A 21 21.53 12.63 0.61
C HIS A 21 21.34 13.56 1.81
N TRP A 22 20.21 14.30 1.85
CA TRP A 22 19.87 15.11 3.02
C TRP A 22 19.68 14.24 4.26
N LEU A 23 18.96 13.10 4.16
CA LEU A 23 18.77 12.13 5.24
C LEU A 23 20.07 11.41 5.65
N LYS A 24 21.14 11.52 4.85
CA LYS A 24 22.36 10.71 4.95
C LYS A 24 22.06 9.21 4.91
N ALA A 25 21.04 8.84 4.14
CA ALA A 25 20.54 7.48 4.05
C ALA A 25 21.41 6.63 3.10
N ASP A 26 21.52 5.34 3.41
CA ASP A 26 22.09 4.35 2.49
C ASP A 26 20.95 3.68 1.71
N ASN A 27 20.83 4.01 0.43
CA ASN A 27 19.81 3.45 -0.47
C ASN A 27 20.33 2.29 -1.34
N SER A 28 21.54 1.79 -1.09
CA SER A 28 22.20 0.74 -1.88
C SER A 28 21.36 -0.52 -2.04
N SER A 29 20.63 -0.92 -1.00
CA SER A 29 19.77 -2.11 -1.02
C SER A 29 18.58 -1.96 -1.98
N ILE A 30 18.00 -0.77 -2.06
CA ILE A 30 16.89 -0.47 -2.96
C ILE A 30 17.40 -0.41 -4.40
N GLU A 31 18.55 0.25 -4.63
CA GLU A 31 19.15 0.33 -5.96
C GLU A 31 19.62 -1.03 -6.47
N THR A 32 20.21 -1.87 -5.60
CA THR A 32 20.59 -3.25 -5.95
C THR A 32 19.36 -4.07 -6.35
N LEU A 33 18.25 -3.93 -5.62
CA LEU A 33 17.01 -4.63 -5.93
C LEU A 33 16.42 -4.16 -7.27
N LYS A 34 16.35 -2.84 -7.50
CA LYS A 34 15.92 -2.26 -8.78
C LYS A 34 16.77 -2.80 -9.92
N ALA A 35 18.09 -2.67 -9.84
CA ALA A 35 19.02 -3.13 -10.86
C ALA A 35 18.88 -4.63 -11.17
N LYS A 36 18.72 -5.47 -10.13
CA LYS A 36 18.52 -6.91 -10.28
C LYS A 36 17.23 -7.24 -11.03
N VAL A 37 16.14 -6.55 -10.69
CA VAL A 37 14.84 -6.74 -11.35
C VAL A 37 14.91 -6.25 -12.80
N THR A 38 15.46 -5.06 -13.04
CA THR A 38 15.61 -4.49 -14.39
C THR A 38 16.44 -5.41 -15.29
N ALA A 39 17.60 -5.88 -14.82
CA ALA A 39 18.45 -6.81 -15.59
C ALA A 39 17.74 -8.14 -15.88
N HIS A 40 16.91 -8.63 -14.94
CA HIS A 40 16.10 -9.82 -15.18
C HIS A 40 15.04 -9.58 -16.26
N THR A 41 14.31 -8.46 -16.16
CA THR A 41 13.27 -8.08 -17.13
C THR A 41 13.85 -7.89 -18.52
N GLU A 42 14.97 -7.18 -18.66
CA GLU A 42 15.66 -6.99 -19.95
C GLU A 42 16.04 -8.32 -20.59
N LYS A 43 16.56 -9.28 -19.82
CA LYS A 43 16.95 -10.61 -20.30
C LYS A 43 15.78 -11.42 -20.86
N ILE A 44 14.57 -11.23 -20.34
CA ILE A 44 13.38 -12.00 -20.73
C ILE A 44 12.44 -11.22 -21.65
N THR A 45 12.75 -9.95 -21.94
CA THR A 45 11.89 -9.07 -22.74
C THR A 45 11.70 -9.64 -24.15
N ARG A 46 10.44 -9.69 -24.59
CA ARG A 46 10.06 -10.16 -25.92
C ARG A 46 8.88 -9.37 -26.48
N VAL A 47 8.65 -9.50 -27.79
CA VAL A 47 7.46 -8.94 -28.43
C VAL A 47 6.21 -9.62 -27.89
N THR A 48 5.29 -8.83 -27.35
CA THR A 48 4.02 -9.31 -26.78
C THR A 48 3.05 -9.70 -27.88
N THR A 49 2.45 -10.88 -27.76
CA THR A 49 1.41 -11.37 -28.68
C THR A 49 0.01 -11.24 -28.07
N LEU A 50 -1.04 -11.34 -28.88
CA LEU A 50 -2.43 -11.38 -28.37
C LEU A 50 -2.63 -12.53 -27.37
N HIS A 51 -2.02 -13.69 -27.64
CA HIS A 51 -2.07 -14.83 -26.74
C HIS A 51 -1.50 -14.49 -25.35
N ASP A 52 -0.41 -13.71 -25.29
CA ASP A 52 0.17 -13.28 -24.02
C ASP A 52 -0.79 -12.40 -23.22
N TYR A 53 -1.47 -11.45 -23.87
CA TYR A 53 -2.49 -10.63 -23.21
C TYR A 53 -3.64 -11.47 -22.65
N ILE A 54 -4.13 -12.44 -23.44
CA ILE A 54 -5.21 -13.34 -23.00
C ILE A 54 -4.77 -14.13 -21.76
N ILE A 55 -3.58 -14.72 -21.76
CA ILE A 55 -3.09 -15.49 -20.61
C ILE A 55 -2.85 -14.59 -19.39
N MET A 56 -2.23 -13.42 -19.56
CA MET A 56 -2.02 -12.47 -18.46
C MET A 56 -3.34 -12.05 -17.81
N LEU A 57 -4.35 -11.71 -18.62
CA LEU A 57 -5.68 -11.36 -18.12
C LEU A 57 -6.37 -12.56 -17.48
N CYS A 58 -6.30 -13.75 -18.08
CA CYS A 58 -6.88 -14.96 -17.52
C CYS A 58 -6.30 -15.26 -16.12
N LEU A 59 -4.97 -15.24 -15.99
CA LEU A 59 -4.30 -15.44 -14.70
C LEU A 59 -4.69 -14.36 -13.69
N ALA A 60 -4.72 -13.10 -14.10
CA ALA A 60 -5.08 -11.98 -13.23
C ALA A 60 -6.53 -12.07 -12.73
N PHE A 61 -7.50 -12.21 -13.65
CA PHE A 61 -8.92 -12.29 -13.29
C PHE A 61 -9.25 -13.57 -12.53
N PHE A 62 -8.62 -14.69 -12.86
CA PHE A 62 -8.79 -15.93 -12.09
C PHE A 62 -8.25 -15.77 -10.66
N ALA A 63 -7.03 -15.25 -10.50
CA ALA A 63 -6.44 -15.03 -9.18
C ALA A 63 -7.28 -14.04 -8.34
N VAL A 64 -7.75 -12.94 -8.95
CA VAL A 64 -8.62 -11.96 -8.27
C VAL A 64 -9.96 -12.58 -7.91
N GLY A 65 -10.63 -13.28 -8.84
CA GLY A 65 -11.91 -13.93 -8.60
C GLY A 65 -11.83 -14.98 -7.48
N LEU A 66 -10.79 -15.82 -7.50
CA LEU A 66 -10.51 -16.77 -6.42
C LEU A 66 -10.25 -16.05 -5.09
N SER A 67 -9.53 -14.94 -5.11
CA SER A 67 -9.25 -14.15 -3.91
C SER A 67 -10.50 -13.51 -3.33
N HIS A 68 -11.45 -13.05 -4.15
CA HIS A 68 -12.76 -12.58 -3.70
C HIS A 68 -13.55 -13.68 -2.99
N TYR A 69 -13.59 -14.87 -3.59
CA TYR A 69 -14.26 -16.04 -3.00
C TYR A 69 -13.64 -16.43 -1.66
N LEU A 70 -12.31 -16.62 -1.63
CA LEU A 70 -11.59 -16.99 -0.42
C LEU A 70 -11.73 -15.92 0.67
N ALA A 71 -11.60 -14.63 0.32
CA ALA A 71 -11.73 -13.55 1.28
C ALA A 71 -13.13 -13.47 1.89
N TYR A 72 -14.19 -13.70 1.10
CA TYR A 72 -15.55 -13.72 1.61
C TYR A 72 -15.74 -14.81 2.67
N HIS A 73 -15.34 -16.04 2.36
CA HIS A 73 -15.48 -17.17 3.29
C HIS A 73 -14.54 -17.08 4.48
N PHE A 74 -13.30 -16.69 4.27
CA PHE A 74 -12.28 -16.62 5.31
C PHE A 74 -12.57 -15.49 6.31
N SER A 75 -12.95 -14.31 5.82
CA SER A 75 -13.37 -13.19 6.67
C SER A 75 -14.60 -13.55 7.49
N GLY A 76 -15.60 -14.19 6.89
CA GLY A 76 -16.80 -14.66 7.60
C GLY A 76 -16.49 -15.74 8.63
N PHE A 77 -15.58 -16.66 8.32
CA PHE A 77 -15.07 -17.65 9.28
C PHE A 77 -14.42 -16.96 10.48
N LEU A 78 -13.53 -15.99 10.26
CA LEU A 78 -12.86 -15.25 11.34
C LEU A 78 -13.85 -14.50 12.24
N GLU A 79 -14.83 -13.81 11.66
CA GLU A 79 -15.88 -13.09 12.42
C GLU A 79 -16.79 -14.05 13.21
N ASN A 80 -17.06 -15.24 12.68
CA ASN A 80 -17.91 -16.23 13.36
C ASN A 80 -17.18 -17.00 14.45
N THR A 81 -15.86 -17.21 14.31
CA THR A 81 -15.05 -17.98 15.26
C THR A 81 -14.47 -17.12 16.38
N PHE A 82 -14.04 -15.88 16.08
CA PHE A 82 -13.34 -15.04 17.05
C PHE A 82 -14.14 -13.79 17.40
N GLU A 83 -14.60 -13.72 18.66
CA GLU A 83 -15.34 -12.56 19.18
C GLU A 83 -14.51 -11.26 19.11
N VAL A 84 -13.19 -11.36 19.30
CA VAL A 84 -12.26 -10.22 19.23
C VAL A 84 -12.17 -9.61 17.82
N ILE A 85 -12.49 -10.39 16.78
CA ILE A 85 -12.54 -9.92 15.40
C ILE A 85 -13.94 -9.38 15.05
N ARG A 86 -14.99 -10.02 15.58
CA ARG A 86 -16.38 -9.58 15.40
C ARG A 86 -16.67 -8.23 16.05
N ASN A 87 -16.10 -7.99 17.23
CA ASN A 87 -16.35 -6.76 17.96
C ASN A 87 -15.53 -5.60 17.35
N LYS A 88 -16.24 -4.65 16.72
CA LYS A 88 -15.66 -3.46 16.08
C LYS A 88 -14.89 -2.55 17.02
N GLU A 89 -15.14 -2.65 18.32
CA GLU A 89 -14.46 -1.87 19.35
C GLU A 89 -13.10 -2.47 19.72
N LYS A 90 -12.76 -3.67 19.26
CA LYS A 90 -11.48 -4.33 19.60
C LYS A 90 -10.41 -4.08 18.53
N ALA A 91 -9.15 -4.10 18.97
CA ALA A 91 -7.97 -3.87 18.15
C ALA A 91 -7.84 -4.78 16.91
N LEU A 92 -8.41 -5.98 16.93
CA LEU A 92 -8.32 -6.97 15.85
C LEU A 92 -9.53 -6.98 14.92
N SER A 93 -10.47 -6.03 15.08
CA SER A 93 -11.65 -5.92 14.21
C SER A 93 -11.29 -5.70 12.73
N SER A 94 -10.13 -5.09 12.47
CA SER A 94 -9.59 -4.90 11.13
C SER A 94 -9.38 -6.21 10.35
N LEU A 95 -9.13 -7.33 11.05
CA LEU A 95 -8.97 -8.65 10.45
C LEU A 95 -10.30 -9.24 9.96
N GLY A 96 -11.45 -8.65 10.29
CA GLY A 96 -12.75 -8.96 9.69
C GLY A 96 -12.98 -8.28 8.33
N SER A 97 -12.01 -7.54 7.81
CA SER A 97 -12.15 -6.87 6.51
C SER A 97 -12.01 -7.86 5.34
N LYS A 98 -13.11 -8.06 4.60
CA LYS A 98 -13.10 -8.79 3.31
C LYS A 98 -12.09 -8.20 2.33
N PHE A 99 -11.94 -6.88 2.30
CA PHE A 99 -10.99 -6.21 1.41
C PHE A 99 -9.54 -6.53 1.78
N LEU A 100 -9.21 -6.56 3.08
CA LEU A 100 -7.87 -6.92 3.55
C LEU A 100 -7.50 -8.33 3.06
N TRP A 101 -8.36 -9.32 3.30
CA TRP A 101 -8.07 -10.70 2.92
C TRP A 101 -8.06 -10.92 1.41
N MET A 102 -8.87 -10.18 0.66
CA MET A 102 -8.82 -10.21 -0.81
C MET A 102 -7.45 -9.77 -1.32
N VAL A 103 -6.91 -8.68 -0.77
CA VAL A 103 -5.58 -8.18 -1.12
C VAL A 103 -4.48 -9.17 -0.69
N VAL A 104 -4.59 -9.76 0.50
CA VAL A 104 -3.63 -10.77 1.00
C VAL A 104 -3.63 -12.01 0.12
N PHE A 105 -4.79 -12.58 -0.22
CA PHE A 105 -4.89 -13.76 -1.08
C PHE A 105 -4.43 -13.46 -2.51
N ALA A 106 -4.79 -12.30 -3.08
CA ALA A 106 -4.36 -11.93 -4.43
C ALA A 106 -2.83 -11.77 -4.50
N THR A 107 -2.23 -11.15 -3.49
CA THR A 107 -0.77 -11.00 -3.39
C THR A 107 -0.09 -12.35 -3.20
N THR A 108 -0.66 -13.21 -2.36
CA THR A 108 -0.14 -14.57 -2.14
C THR A 108 -0.20 -15.39 -3.42
N ALA A 109 -1.31 -15.34 -4.16
CA ALA A 109 -1.44 -16.00 -5.46
C ALA A 109 -0.40 -15.48 -6.47
N GLY A 110 -0.18 -14.17 -6.54
CA GLY A 110 0.86 -13.58 -7.38
C GLY A 110 2.27 -14.05 -7.02
N ILE A 111 2.60 -14.10 -5.71
CA ILE A 111 3.88 -14.62 -5.21
C ILE A 111 4.03 -16.11 -5.56
N LEU A 112 2.99 -16.93 -5.35
CA LEU A 112 3.02 -18.34 -5.70
C LEU A 112 3.23 -18.56 -7.20
N LEU A 113 2.53 -17.78 -8.04
CA LEU A 113 2.71 -17.82 -9.49
C LEU A 113 4.13 -17.40 -9.92
N SER A 114 4.79 -16.53 -9.16
CA SER A 114 6.18 -16.11 -9.43
C SER A 114 7.20 -17.25 -9.33
N PHE A 115 6.88 -18.32 -8.60
CA PHE A 115 7.72 -19.54 -8.55
C PHE A 115 7.47 -20.48 -9.73
N THR A 116 6.46 -20.22 -10.55
CA THR A 116 6.09 -21.05 -11.70
C THR A 116 6.57 -20.45 -13.02
N LYS A 117 6.25 -21.10 -14.15
CA LYS A 117 6.50 -20.58 -15.50
C LYS A 117 5.75 -19.27 -15.78
N ALA A 118 4.72 -18.93 -14.98
CA ALA A 118 3.97 -17.69 -15.14
C ALA A 118 4.83 -16.43 -14.98
N LYS A 119 5.96 -16.49 -14.25
CA LYS A 119 6.90 -15.36 -14.13
C LYS A 119 7.47 -14.88 -15.47
N ASN A 120 7.51 -15.74 -16.49
CA ASN A 120 8.04 -15.40 -17.81
C ASN A 120 7.15 -14.39 -18.56
N TYR A 121 5.90 -14.21 -18.13
CA TYR A 121 5.01 -13.18 -18.68
C TYR A 121 5.42 -11.76 -18.27
N GLU A 122 6.34 -11.60 -17.32
CA GLU A 122 6.99 -10.31 -17.07
C GLU A 122 7.71 -9.81 -18.33
N GLY A 123 8.37 -10.71 -19.07
CA GLY A 123 9.00 -10.41 -20.35
C GLY A 123 8.03 -10.04 -21.47
N ALA A 124 6.75 -10.40 -21.33
CA ALA A 124 5.66 -9.99 -22.22
C ALA A 124 4.96 -8.69 -21.76
N GLY A 125 5.40 -8.09 -20.65
CA GLY A 125 4.88 -6.82 -20.16
C GLY A 125 3.83 -6.91 -19.05
N ALA A 126 3.80 -7.99 -18.25
CA ALA A 126 2.85 -8.12 -17.14
C ALA A 126 2.86 -6.91 -16.19
N SER A 127 4.02 -6.43 -15.76
CA SER A 127 4.13 -5.22 -14.93
C SER A 127 3.62 -3.94 -15.60
N LYS A 128 3.67 -3.84 -16.94
CA LYS A 128 3.11 -2.68 -17.68
C LYS A 128 1.58 -2.68 -17.63
N ILE A 129 0.96 -3.84 -17.79
CA ILE A 129 -0.49 -4.01 -17.64
C ILE A 129 -0.91 -3.76 -16.19
N GLY A 130 -0.14 -4.27 -15.21
CA GLY A 130 -0.35 -3.94 -13.79
C GLY A 130 -0.31 -2.43 -13.54
N GLY A 131 0.71 -1.74 -14.08
CA GLY A 131 0.85 -0.28 -14.00
C GLY A 131 -0.33 0.49 -14.60
N LEU A 132 -0.88 0.02 -15.72
CA LEU A 132 -2.11 0.59 -16.31
C LEU A 132 -3.28 0.52 -15.33
N PHE A 133 -3.52 -0.64 -14.71
CA PHE A 133 -4.59 -0.78 -13.71
C PHE A 133 -4.34 0.07 -12.46
N ILE A 134 -3.08 0.26 -12.05
CA ILE A 134 -2.71 1.18 -10.96
C ILE A 134 -3.10 2.61 -11.33
N TYR A 135 -2.81 3.09 -12.55
CA TYR A 135 -3.22 4.43 -12.97
C TYR A 135 -4.74 4.60 -13.04
N ILE A 136 -5.47 3.58 -13.51
CA ILE A 136 -6.95 3.58 -13.49
C ILE A 136 -7.46 3.65 -12.05
N LEU A 137 -6.84 2.91 -11.12
CA LEU A 137 -7.17 2.95 -9.70
C LEU A 137 -6.95 4.35 -9.11
N VAL A 138 -5.79 4.97 -9.37
CA VAL A 138 -5.47 6.34 -8.93
C VAL A 138 -6.51 7.34 -9.43
N ALA A 139 -6.82 7.30 -10.73
CA ALA A 139 -7.84 8.16 -11.33
C ALA A 139 -9.20 7.97 -10.67
N THR A 140 -9.60 6.73 -10.41
CA THR A 140 -10.87 6.41 -9.76
C THR A 140 -10.94 6.92 -8.32
N ILE A 141 -9.85 6.78 -7.55
CA ILE A 141 -9.77 7.33 -6.19
C ILE A 141 -9.89 8.86 -6.21
N GLY A 142 -9.20 9.51 -7.15
CA GLY A 142 -9.28 10.96 -7.34
C GLY A 142 -10.69 11.43 -7.67
N MET A 143 -11.40 10.74 -8.57
CA MET A 143 -12.78 11.10 -8.96
C MET A 143 -13.80 10.93 -7.82
N LYS A 144 -13.55 10.03 -6.86
CA LYS A 144 -14.43 9.83 -5.69
C LYS A 144 -14.25 10.89 -4.60
N MET A 145 -13.28 11.80 -4.74
CA MET A 145 -13.03 12.84 -3.74
C MET A 145 -14.05 13.96 -3.86
N ASP A 146 -14.89 14.11 -2.85
CA ASP A 146 -15.87 15.19 -2.75
C ASP A 146 -15.21 16.45 -2.12
N LEU A 147 -14.90 17.43 -2.97
CA LEU A 147 -14.31 18.70 -2.54
C LEU A 147 -15.31 19.61 -1.79
N GLY A 148 -16.62 19.41 -1.93
CA GLY A 148 -17.66 20.20 -1.27
C GLY A 148 -17.76 19.91 0.22
N ARG A 149 -17.59 18.65 0.62
CA ARG A 149 -17.51 18.21 2.04
C ARG A 149 -16.44 18.94 2.85
N PHE A 150 -15.44 19.52 2.19
CA PHE A 150 -14.39 20.28 2.85
C PHE A 150 -14.90 21.61 3.42
N LEU A 151 -15.89 22.24 2.78
CA LEU A 151 -16.41 23.53 3.22
C LEU A 151 -17.44 23.40 4.34
N GLU A 152 -18.08 22.23 4.46
CA GLU A 152 -19.14 21.97 5.45
C GLU A 152 -18.59 21.75 6.87
N ASN A 153 -17.36 21.24 7.00
CA ASN A 153 -16.78 20.87 8.30
C ASN A 153 -15.30 21.31 8.42
N PRO A 154 -15.02 22.62 8.47
CA PRO A 154 -13.65 23.14 8.51
C PRO A 154 -12.87 22.69 9.75
N GLY A 155 -13.55 22.45 10.87
CA GLY A 155 -12.93 21.95 12.10
C GLY A 155 -12.27 20.57 11.92
N LEU A 156 -12.93 19.64 11.21
CA LEU A 156 -12.36 18.30 10.95
C LEU A 156 -11.13 18.36 10.04
N ILE A 157 -11.08 19.34 9.12
CA ILE A 157 -9.90 19.56 8.29
C ILE A 157 -8.74 20.04 9.13
N ALA A 158 -8.95 21.02 10.02
CA ALA A 158 -7.90 21.54 10.89
C ALA A 158 -7.29 20.41 11.74
N VAL A 159 -8.13 19.56 12.35
CA VAL A 159 -7.66 18.37 13.08
C VAL A 159 -6.87 17.43 12.17
N GLY A 160 -7.38 17.15 10.96
CA GLY A 160 -6.67 16.31 9.99
C GLY A 160 -5.33 16.88 9.57
N ILE A 161 -5.21 18.20 9.39
CA ILE A 161 -3.95 18.88 9.05
C ILE A 161 -2.96 18.76 10.19
N ILE A 162 -3.39 19.03 11.43
CA ILE A 162 -2.55 18.89 12.62
C ILE A 162 -2.05 17.44 12.72
N TRP A 163 -2.95 16.46 12.60
CA TRP A 163 -2.61 15.04 12.66
C TRP A 163 -1.57 14.66 11.61
N ILE A 164 -1.81 14.98 10.34
CA ILE A 164 -0.90 14.63 9.25
C ILE A 164 0.43 15.37 9.37
N SER A 165 0.43 16.59 9.89
CA SER A 165 1.67 17.37 10.12
C SER A 165 2.52 16.73 11.22
N ILE A 166 1.89 16.31 12.33
CA ILE A 166 2.59 15.59 13.41
C ILE A 166 3.13 14.26 12.89
N HIS A 167 2.30 13.49 12.18
CA HIS A 167 2.70 12.22 11.56
C HIS A 167 3.88 12.39 10.61
N ALA A 168 3.80 13.33 9.67
CA ALA A 168 4.85 13.62 8.71
C ALA A 168 6.14 14.09 9.40
N GLY A 169 6.01 15.02 10.35
CA GLY A 169 7.14 15.54 11.13
C GLY A 169 7.85 14.44 11.91
N LEU A 170 7.10 13.58 12.61
CA LEU A 170 7.64 12.45 13.35
C LEU A 170 8.34 11.45 12.43
N LEU A 171 7.74 11.08 11.30
CA LEU A 171 8.37 10.16 10.36
C LEU A 171 9.65 10.73 9.74
N ILE A 172 9.66 12.01 9.37
CA ILE A 172 10.87 12.68 8.86
C ILE A 172 11.96 12.70 9.94
N LEU A 173 11.60 13.03 11.18
CA LEU A 173 12.53 13.03 12.31
C LEU A 173 13.12 11.63 12.54
N VAL A 174 12.28 10.60 12.62
CA VAL A 174 12.72 9.22 12.82
C VAL A 174 13.59 8.77 11.66
N ALA A 175 13.18 9.03 10.41
CA ALA A 175 13.98 8.70 9.23
C ALA A 175 15.35 9.39 9.24
N LYS A 176 15.43 10.62 9.75
CA LYS A 176 16.70 11.34 9.92
C LYS A 176 17.59 10.71 10.99
N ILE A 177 17.01 10.28 12.11
CA ILE A 177 17.74 9.65 13.22
C ILE A 177 18.35 8.32 12.78
N ILE A 178 17.53 7.46 12.15
CA ILE A 178 17.96 6.12 11.73
C ILE A 178 18.61 6.11 10.34
N LYS A 179 18.70 7.26 9.67
CA LYS A 179 19.20 7.41 8.29
C LYS A 179 18.46 6.50 7.31
N ALA A 180 17.14 6.41 7.42
CA ALA A 180 16.32 5.59 6.53
C ALA A 180 16.18 6.24 5.15
N PRO A 181 16.28 5.45 4.06
CA PRO A 181 15.91 5.89 2.72
C PRO A 181 14.50 6.46 2.65
N PHE A 182 14.32 7.46 1.79
CA PHE A 182 13.04 8.10 1.49
C PHE A 182 11.99 7.09 1.02
N PHE A 183 12.41 6.02 0.33
CA PHE A 183 11.54 4.88 -0.01
C PHE A 183 10.75 4.35 1.19
N PHE A 184 11.43 4.06 2.31
CA PHE A 184 10.76 3.50 3.49
C PHE A 184 9.88 4.54 4.19
N LEU A 185 10.29 5.81 4.21
CA LEU A 185 9.45 6.89 4.72
C LEU A 185 8.17 7.02 3.89
N ALA A 186 8.28 7.07 2.56
CA ALA A 186 7.18 7.28 1.64
C ALA A 186 6.18 6.11 1.68
N VAL A 187 6.66 4.89 1.46
CA VAL A 187 5.81 3.69 1.43
C VAL A 187 5.27 3.36 2.82
N GLY A 188 6.11 3.46 3.86
CA GLY A 188 5.71 3.22 5.25
C GLY A 188 4.70 4.26 5.75
N SER A 189 4.84 5.53 5.37
CA SER A 189 3.84 6.55 5.69
C SER A 189 2.50 6.22 5.04
N GLN A 190 2.49 5.85 3.76
CA GLN A 190 1.23 5.53 3.06
C GLN A 190 0.61 4.24 3.56
N ALA A 191 1.41 3.25 3.97
CA ALA A 191 0.91 2.04 4.62
C ALA A 191 0.08 2.34 5.87
N ASN A 192 0.44 3.39 6.63
CA ASN A 192 -0.26 3.78 7.84
C ASN A 192 -1.44 4.76 7.61
N VAL A 193 -1.27 5.73 6.69
CA VAL A 193 -2.26 6.81 6.49
C VAL A 193 -3.23 6.52 5.34
N GLY A 194 -2.75 5.89 4.28
CA GLY A 194 -3.49 5.69 3.04
C GLY A 194 -3.88 4.22 2.76
N GLY A 195 -3.37 3.27 3.56
CA GLY A 195 -3.78 1.88 3.58
C GLY A 195 -3.44 1.08 2.31
N ALA A 196 -4.15 -0.04 2.14
CA ALA A 196 -3.87 -1.04 1.10
C ALA A 196 -4.12 -0.56 -0.34
N ALA A 197 -4.76 0.60 -0.54
CA ALA A 197 -4.96 1.18 -1.86
C ALA A 197 -3.78 2.06 -2.31
N SER A 198 -3.24 2.92 -1.43
CA SER A 198 -2.30 3.98 -1.82
C SER A 198 -0.82 3.68 -1.56
N ALA A 199 -0.50 2.84 -0.58
CA ALA A 199 0.88 2.40 -0.37
C ALA A 199 1.48 1.67 -1.59
N PRO A 200 0.73 0.78 -2.28
CA PRO A 200 1.22 0.14 -3.51
C PRO A 200 1.44 1.14 -4.64
N ILE A 201 0.59 2.18 -4.75
CA ILE A 201 0.74 3.25 -5.73
C ILE A 201 2.06 3.99 -5.51
N VAL A 202 2.32 4.43 -4.27
CA VAL A 202 3.56 5.13 -3.92
C VAL A 202 4.78 4.23 -4.12
N ALA A 203 4.70 2.93 -3.83
CA ALA A 203 5.79 2.01 -4.10
C ALA A 203 6.05 1.80 -5.61
N ALA A 204 4.99 1.72 -6.42
CA ALA A 204 5.07 1.56 -7.87
C ALA A 204 5.78 2.73 -8.55
N GLU A 205 5.64 3.94 -8.01
CA GLU A 205 6.30 5.15 -8.51
C GLU A 205 7.83 5.10 -8.34
N PHE A 206 8.34 4.37 -7.33
CA PHE A 206 9.78 4.09 -7.24
C PHE A 206 10.23 3.03 -8.25
N HIS A 207 9.44 1.97 -8.39
CA HIS A 207 9.57 0.95 -9.44
C HIS A 207 8.34 0.04 -9.42
N PRO A 208 7.74 -0.34 -10.58
CA PRO A 208 6.53 -1.16 -10.61
C PRO A 208 6.63 -2.49 -9.86
N SER A 209 7.82 -3.10 -9.81
CA SER A 209 8.05 -4.34 -9.08
C SER A 209 8.01 -4.19 -7.55
N LEU A 210 8.06 -2.97 -7.02
CA LEU A 210 7.99 -2.69 -5.58
C LEU A 210 6.55 -2.58 -5.07
N THR A 211 5.55 -2.59 -5.98
CA THR A 211 4.12 -2.58 -5.63
C THR A 211 3.76 -3.66 -4.61
N SER A 212 4.27 -4.88 -4.76
CA SER A 212 4.03 -6.00 -3.83
C SER A 212 4.56 -5.72 -2.42
N VAL A 213 5.72 -5.08 -2.31
CA VAL A 213 6.28 -4.63 -1.03
C VAL A 213 5.36 -3.60 -0.38
N GLY A 214 4.85 -2.63 -1.16
CA GLY A 214 3.87 -1.66 -0.69
C GLY A 214 2.58 -2.30 -0.17
N ILE A 215 2.09 -3.36 -0.82
CA ILE A 215 0.92 -4.12 -0.36
C ILE A 215 1.19 -4.78 0.99
N LEU A 216 2.31 -5.50 1.13
CA LEU A 216 2.64 -6.20 2.37
C LEU A 216 2.84 -5.23 3.54
N LEU A 217 3.50 -4.09 3.29
CA LEU A 217 3.65 -3.02 4.28
C LEU A 217 2.30 -2.43 4.68
N ALA A 218 1.37 -2.25 3.74
CA ALA A 218 0.03 -1.76 4.05
C ALA A 218 -0.77 -2.73 4.93
N VAL A 219 -0.68 -4.04 4.69
CA VAL A 219 -1.33 -5.05 5.53
C VAL A 219 -0.78 -5.01 6.95
N LEU A 220 0.56 -4.95 7.08
CA LEU A 220 1.21 -4.82 8.39
C LEU A 220 0.81 -3.51 9.09
N GLY A 221 0.83 -2.39 8.36
CA GLY A 221 0.40 -1.09 8.85
C GLY A 221 -1.06 -1.08 9.31
N TYR A 222 -1.95 -1.82 8.65
CA TYR A 222 -3.35 -1.93 9.05
C TYR A 222 -3.51 -2.64 10.40
N VAL A 223 -2.76 -3.72 10.63
CA VAL A 223 -2.80 -4.46 11.90
C VAL A 223 -2.20 -3.62 13.03
N VAL A 224 -0.99 -3.10 12.85
CA VAL A 224 -0.29 -2.31 13.87
C VAL A 224 -0.99 -0.99 14.14
N GLY A 225 -1.44 -0.31 13.08
CA GLY A 225 -2.14 0.96 13.15
C GLY A 225 -3.49 0.87 13.83
N THR A 226 -4.28 -0.19 13.57
CA THR A 226 -5.57 -0.40 14.25
C THR A 226 -5.37 -0.66 15.74
N ALA A 227 -4.38 -1.48 16.12
CA ALA A 227 -4.06 -1.72 17.52
C ALA A 227 -3.58 -0.44 18.22
N GLY A 228 -2.71 0.35 17.57
CA GLY A 228 -2.27 1.64 18.09
C GLY A 228 -3.43 2.62 18.25
N ALA A 229 -4.32 2.71 17.27
CA ALA A 229 -5.51 3.57 17.32
C ALA A 229 -6.45 3.16 18.46
N TYR A 230 -6.63 1.86 18.69
CA TYR A 230 -7.41 1.34 19.82
C TYR A 230 -6.81 1.77 21.17
N ILE A 231 -5.49 1.63 21.34
CA ILE A 231 -4.80 2.08 22.55
C ILE A 231 -4.94 3.60 22.73
N CYS A 232 -4.76 4.39 21.68
CA CYS A 232 -4.98 5.83 21.73
C CYS A 232 -6.43 6.18 22.13
N GLY A 233 -7.42 5.42 21.65
CA GLY A 233 -8.82 5.54 22.06
C GLY A 233 -9.00 5.34 23.57
N LEU A 234 -8.43 4.27 24.11
CA LEU A 234 -8.47 4.00 25.55
C LEU A 234 -7.79 5.11 26.37
N LEU A 235 -6.64 5.64 25.90
CA LEU A 235 -5.95 6.74 26.58
C LEU A 235 -6.78 8.03 26.56
N MET A 236 -7.47 8.31 25.45
CA MET A 236 -8.38 9.47 25.36
C MET A 236 -9.59 9.30 26.28
N GLU A 237 -10.16 8.11 26.39
CA GLU A 237 -11.26 7.82 27.32
C GLU A 237 -10.82 8.04 28.78
N VAL A 238 -9.63 7.56 29.15
CA VAL A 238 -9.07 7.81 30.50
C VAL A 238 -8.88 9.31 30.72
N ALA A 239 -8.30 10.03 29.75
CA ALA A 239 -8.04 11.46 29.89
C ALA A 239 -9.31 12.33 29.92
N ALA A 240 -10.39 11.90 29.26
CA ALA A 240 -11.67 12.62 29.24
C ALA A 240 -12.51 12.40 30.50
N ASN A 241 -12.23 11.32 31.25
CA ASN A 241 -12.87 11.01 32.53
C ASN A 241 -12.14 11.63 33.74
N VAL A 242 -11.10 12.45 33.50
CA VAL A 242 -10.36 13.25 34.50
C VAL A 242 -10.75 14.71 34.35
#